data_AF-A1RAW2-F1
#
_entry.id   AF-A1RAW2-F1
#
_cell.length_a   1.000
_cell.length_b   1.000
_cell.length_c   1.000
_cell.angle_alpha   90.00
_cell.angle_beta   90.00
_cell.angle_gamma   90.00
#
_symmetry.space_group_name_H-M   'P 1'
#
loop_
_entity.id
_entity.type
_entity.pdbx_description
1 polymer ?
#
loop_
_entity_poly.entity_id
_entity_poly.type
_entity_poly.pdbx_seq_one_letter_code
_entity_poly.pdbx_strand_id
1 'polypeptide(L)'
;MKYHATVASLAQDWSNNIATREVIQHRANFWTDPRALNPNNGAGEVIAVRWDRDAAQLVEWWKGSPGHDALLRDPRFNVMGIGITYTDGNWQTTPNRYTLWGVVNFFGYTTLPAGTTTSPGGTVPPPTDPVGVCEPGSKHQPPTLNLSAASISSAADLVSIAGDGSVVAYPSWGGGRYGGGKRIGVGFTGLKDLFIVDWDRDGVFDLISQRLDGALLVYPGLQAGGFKDPVALGQGWGTLNIAVGTWCANNRLPQIVAMDSGGNLYLYKNAGLAYIRAQAAIGTGFPAIRLSMVDYNADGFQDLLTTEANGTLRLYRGSGLGTPKQESRPVVGAEWTDYIGLRALRGVTGPDSTGIAGLDRNGVVEYWDLNTGRLTTPVTIGIGWGGLKFAQ
;
A
#
# COMPACT_ATOMS: atom_id res chain seq x y z
N MET A 1 21.26 19.79 -22.43
CA MET A 1 20.76 18.87 -21.39
C MET A 1 21.79 17.78 -21.11
N LYS A 2 21.88 17.29 -19.86
CA LYS A 2 22.76 16.20 -19.41
C LYS A 2 21.94 15.12 -18.70
N TYR A 3 22.47 13.91 -18.58
CA TYR A 3 21.79 12.78 -17.94
C TYR A 3 22.29 12.55 -16.51
N HIS A 4 21.40 12.13 -15.60
CA HIS A 4 21.78 11.70 -14.26
C HIS A 4 21.00 10.43 -13.83
N ALA A 5 21.71 9.37 -13.46
CA ALA A 5 21.09 8.07 -13.14
C ALA A 5 20.15 8.12 -11.93
N THR A 6 20.51 8.83 -10.86
CA THR A 6 19.63 9.05 -9.70
C THR A 6 18.34 9.77 -10.09
N VAL A 7 18.39 10.82 -10.90
CA VAL A 7 17.18 11.50 -11.42
C VAL A 7 16.38 10.55 -12.33
N ALA A 8 17.06 9.71 -13.12
CA ALA A 8 16.38 8.73 -13.97
C ALA A 8 15.60 7.71 -13.15
N SER A 9 16.09 7.35 -11.96
CA SER A 9 15.33 6.48 -11.07
C SER A 9 14.10 7.12 -10.43
N LEU A 10 14.18 8.42 -10.13
CA LEU A 10 13.02 9.19 -9.70
C LEU A 10 11.92 9.13 -10.76
N ALA A 11 12.31 9.32 -12.03
CA ALA A 11 11.42 9.22 -13.17
C ALA A 11 10.92 7.78 -13.40
N GLN A 12 11.79 6.77 -13.26
CA GLN A 12 11.44 5.36 -13.44
C GLN A 12 10.39 4.90 -12.43
N ASP A 13 10.53 5.30 -11.17
CA ASP A 13 9.56 4.99 -10.14
C ASP A 13 8.19 5.59 -10.46
N TRP A 14 8.16 6.82 -10.96
CA TRP A 14 6.90 7.45 -11.32
C TRP A 14 6.30 6.85 -12.61
N SER A 15 7.14 6.47 -13.57
CA SER A 15 6.72 5.73 -14.76
C SER A 15 6.05 4.40 -14.38
N ASN A 16 6.68 3.63 -13.48
CA ASN A 16 6.10 2.40 -12.95
C ASN A 16 4.77 2.67 -12.24
N ASN A 17 4.70 3.78 -11.49
CA ASN A 17 3.51 4.19 -10.75
C ASN A 17 2.33 4.46 -11.71
N ILE A 18 2.50 5.36 -12.67
CA ILE A 18 1.43 5.70 -13.61
C ILE A 18 1.06 4.50 -14.50
N ALA A 19 2.01 3.63 -14.83
CA ALA A 19 1.76 2.41 -15.59
C ALA A 19 0.90 1.39 -14.82
N THR A 20 1.19 1.21 -13.53
CA THR A 20 0.46 0.24 -12.70
C THR A 20 -0.95 0.72 -12.36
N ARG A 21 -1.13 2.03 -12.14
CA ARG A 21 -2.45 2.63 -11.86
C ARG A 21 -3.25 2.91 -13.13
N GLU A 22 -2.56 3.00 -14.25
CA GLU A 22 -3.04 3.58 -15.49
C GLU A 22 -3.65 4.99 -15.35
N VAL A 23 -3.11 5.78 -14.43
CA VAL A 23 -3.52 7.17 -14.20
C VAL A 23 -2.40 8.10 -14.61
N ILE A 24 -2.62 8.88 -15.66
CA ILE A 24 -1.68 9.91 -16.14
C ILE A 24 -1.80 11.13 -15.23
N GLN A 25 -0.84 11.31 -14.33
CA GLN A 25 -0.81 12.45 -13.42
C GLN A 25 0.63 12.82 -13.07
N HIS A 26 0.86 14.11 -12.86
CA HIS A 26 2.16 14.61 -12.40
C HIS A 26 2.42 14.22 -10.94
N ARG A 27 3.70 14.01 -10.60
CA ARG A 27 4.11 13.80 -9.21
C ARG A 27 4.13 15.14 -8.48
N ALA A 28 3.32 15.28 -7.43
CA ALA A 28 3.41 16.45 -6.55
C ALA A 28 4.78 16.50 -5.85
N ASN A 29 5.36 17.69 -5.74
CA ASN A 29 6.60 17.95 -4.99
C ASN A 29 7.81 17.09 -5.40
N PHE A 30 7.87 16.56 -6.63
CA PHE A 30 9.01 15.72 -7.05
C PHE A 30 10.38 16.41 -6.95
N TRP A 31 10.40 17.75 -6.94
CA TRP A 31 11.61 18.55 -6.77
C TRP A 31 12.18 18.56 -5.34
N THR A 32 11.40 18.13 -4.35
CA THR A 32 11.88 17.97 -2.96
C THR A 32 12.35 16.55 -2.65
N ASP A 33 12.17 15.60 -3.57
CA ASP A 33 12.70 14.24 -3.42
C ASP A 33 14.24 14.30 -3.30
N PRO A 34 14.88 13.61 -2.35
CA PRO A 34 16.35 13.62 -2.23
C PRO A 34 17.08 13.24 -3.53
N ARG A 35 16.45 12.46 -4.40
CA ARG A 35 16.96 12.07 -5.72
C ARG A 35 16.91 13.18 -6.76
N ALA A 36 16.20 14.28 -6.48
CA ALA A 36 16.28 15.52 -7.23
C ALA A 36 17.57 16.31 -6.92
N LEU A 37 18.38 15.90 -5.94
CA LEU A 37 19.73 16.44 -5.72
C LEU A 37 19.79 17.96 -5.52
N ASN A 38 18.75 18.53 -4.88
CA ASN A 38 18.62 19.95 -4.53
C ASN A 38 18.71 20.90 -5.75
N PRO A 39 17.75 20.84 -6.68
CA PRO A 39 17.73 21.76 -7.82
C PRO A 39 17.51 23.19 -7.33
N ASN A 40 18.23 24.15 -7.91
CA ASN A 40 18.18 25.56 -7.51
C ASN A 40 17.87 26.51 -8.68
N ASN A 41 17.54 25.97 -9.84
CA ASN A 41 17.16 26.72 -11.03
C ASN A 41 15.96 26.06 -11.75
N GLY A 42 14.96 25.67 -10.96
CA GLY A 42 13.69 25.14 -11.45
C GLY A 42 13.62 23.62 -11.60
N ALA A 43 12.39 23.13 -11.73
CA ALA A 43 12.06 21.74 -12.00
C ALA A 43 10.93 21.64 -13.03
N GLY A 44 10.93 20.57 -13.80
CA GLY A 44 9.89 20.25 -14.78
C GLY A 44 9.64 18.74 -14.85
N GLU A 45 8.43 18.34 -15.22
CA GLU A 45 8.08 16.95 -15.45
C GLU A 45 7.27 16.82 -16.73
N VAL A 46 7.61 15.83 -17.54
CA VAL A 46 6.85 15.45 -18.73
C VAL A 46 6.43 14.00 -18.58
N ILE A 47 5.18 13.71 -18.95
CA ILE A 47 4.63 12.36 -18.95
C ILE A 47 4.13 12.07 -20.36
N ALA A 48 4.37 10.86 -20.87
CA ALA A 48 3.73 10.35 -22.07
C ALA A 48 3.46 8.87 -22.02
N VAL A 49 2.63 8.45 -22.95
CA VAL A 49 2.14 7.08 -23.05
C VAL A 49 1.96 6.71 -24.52
N ARG A 50 2.12 5.43 -24.83
CA ARG A 50 1.98 4.86 -26.17
C ARG A 50 1.28 3.51 -26.09
N TRP A 51 0.46 3.22 -27.08
CA TRP A 51 -0.22 1.93 -27.25
C TRP A 51 0.67 0.90 -27.97
N ASP A 52 1.81 1.33 -28.51
CA ASP A 52 2.87 0.49 -29.01
C ASP A 52 4.16 0.70 -28.19
N ARG A 53 5.18 -0.13 -28.45
CA ARG A 53 6.47 -0.06 -27.77
C ARG A 53 7.49 0.78 -28.53
N ASP A 54 7.03 1.80 -29.25
CA ASP A 54 7.88 2.70 -30.02
C ASP A 54 8.29 3.91 -29.19
N ALA A 55 9.50 3.84 -28.62
CA ALA A 55 10.07 4.92 -27.83
C ALA A 55 10.40 6.17 -28.65
N ALA A 56 10.65 6.06 -29.96
CA ALA A 56 10.88 7.22 -30.81
C ALA A 56 9.59 8.02 -30.98
N GLN A 57 8.46 7.33 -31.19
CA GLN A 57 7.15 7.98 -31.26
C GLN A 57 6.70 8.60 -29.94
N LEU A 58 7.12 8.04 -28.79
CA LEU A 58 6.92 8.64 -27.48
C LEU A 58 7.60 10.03 -27.39
N VAL A 59 8.82 10.15 -27.91
CA VAL A 59 9.58 11.41 -27.95
C VAL A 59 8.97 12.41 -28.93
N GLU A 60 8.51 11.95 -30.10
CA GLU A 60 7.80 12.83 -31.04
C GLU A 60 6.52 13.40 -30.44
N TRP A 61 5.82 12.62 -29.62
CA TRP A 61 4.63 13.11 -28.90
C TRP A 61 4.98 14.20 -27.87
N TRP A 62 6.13 14.11 -27.19
CA TRP A 62 6.62 15.20 -26.34
C TRP A 62 6.89 16.48 -27.16
N LYS A 63 7.56 16.35 -28.30
CA LYS A 63 7.89 17.50 -29.17
C LYS A 63 6.64 18.15 -29.80
N GLY A 64 5.59 17.36 -30.05
CA GLY A 64 4.34 17.85 -30.63
C GLY A 64 3.44 18.60 -29.65
N SER A 65 3.68 18.49 -28.33
CA SER A 65 2.88 19.16 -27.30
C SER A 65 3.51 20.51 -26.91
N PRO A 66 2.80 21.65 -27.02
CA PRO A 66 3.38 22.97 -26.71
C PRO A 66 3.96 23.09 -25.30
N GLY A 67 3.30 22.50 -24.29
CA GLY A 67 3.78 22.55 -22.91
C GLY A 67 5.02 21.67 -22.67
N HIS A 68 5.06 20.49 -23.31
CA HIS A 68 6.21 19.59 -23.21
C HIS A 68 7.41 20.12 -24.01
N ASP A 69 7.20 20.65 -25.21
CA ASP A 69 8.27 21.27 -26.03
C ASP A 69 8.86 22.50 -25.33
N ALA A 70 8.03 23.30 -24.64
CA ALA A 70 8.50 24.42 -23.82
C ALA A 70 9.47 23.95 -22.72
N LEU A 71 9.15 22.86 -22.01
CA LEU A 71 10.06 22.27 -21.01
C LEU A 71 11.34 21.71 -21.65
N LEU A 72 11.22 21.00 -22.78
CA LEU A 72 12.37 20.40 -23.48
C LEU A 72 13.39 21.44 -23.96
N ARG A 73 12.93 22.66 -24.26
CA ARG A 73 13.75 23.76 -24.77
C ARG A 73 14.14 24.78 -23.70
N ASP A 74 13.58 24.69 -22.50
CA ASP A 74 13.82 25.67 -21.44
C ASP A 74 15.30 25.62 -21.01
N PRO A 75 16.06 26.72 -21.20
CA PRO A 75 17.49 26.74 -20.90
C PRO A 75 17.79 26.65 -19.39
N ARG A 76 16.79 26.81 -18.52
CA ARG A 76 16.94 26.62 -17.07
C ARG A 76 17.28 25.17 -16.74
N PHE A 77 16.76 24.20 -17.50
CA PHE A 77 16.96 22.78 -17.23
C PHE A 77 18.22 22.28 -17.93
N ASN A 78 19.17 21.81 -17.12
CA ASN A 78 20.45 21.32 -17.61
C ASN A 78 20.72 19.85 -17.29
N VAL A 79 19.88 19.21 -16.48
CA VAL A 79 19.94 17.78 -16.14
C VAL A 79 18.57 17.14 -16.29
N MET A 80 18.54 15.90 -16.77
CA MET A 80 17.34 15.07 -16.87
C MET A 80 17.54 13.66 -16.34
N GLY A 81 16.41 13.03 -16.03
CA GLY A 81 16.28 11.59 -15.86
C GLY A 81 15.04 11.08 -16.59
N ILE A 82 15.14 9.88 -17.15
CA ILE A 82 14.07 9.25 -17.95
C ILE A 82 13.70 7.93 -17.31
N GLY A 83 12.41 7.70 -17.14
CA GLY A 83 11.81 6.45 -16.69
C GLY A 83 10.88 5.87 -17.74
N ILE A 84 11.08 4.62 -18.12
CA ILE A 84 10.28 3.93 -19.13
C ILE A 84 9.73 2.62 -18.55
N THR A 85 8.41 2.46 -18.62
CA THR A 85 7.74 1.23 -18.18
C THR A 85 7.04 0.60 -19.35
N TYR A 86 7.33 -0.68 -19.58
CA TYR A 86 6.58 -1.49 -20.51
C TYR A 86 5.51 -2.25 -19.77
N THR A 87 4.30 -2.20 -20.27
CA THR A 87 3.19 -3.03 -19.82
C THR A 87 2.83 -3.98 -20.95
N ASP A 88 2.52 -5.23 -20.61
CA ASP A 88 1.85 -6.14 -21.52
C ASP A 88 0.37 -5.77 -21.45
N GLY A 89 -0.01 -4.69 -22.16
CA GLY A 89 -1.41 -4.32 -22.31
C GLY A 89 -2.20 -5.57 -22.67
N ASN A 90 -3.08 -6.02 -21.77
CA ASN A 90 -3.68 -7.33 -21.91
C ASN A 90 -4.72 -7.28 -23.03
N TRP A 91 -4.36 -7.81 -24.20
CA TRP A 91 -5.23 -7.91 -25.37
C TRP A 91 -6.53 -8.69 -25.09
N GLN A 92 -6.59 -9.46 -24.00
CA GLN A 92 -7.74 -10.27 -23.62
C GLN A 92 -8.77 -9.51 -22.78
N THR A 93 -8.41 -8.37 -22.17
CA THR A 93 -9.32 -7.66 -21.25
C THR A 93 -9.65 -6.24 -21.66
N THR A 94 -8.82 -5.56 -22.47
CA THR A 94 -9.21 -4.25 -23.04
C THR A 94 -8.38 -3.91 -24.29
N PRO A 95 -8.96 -4.00 -25.51
CA PRO A 95 -8.31 -3.50 -26.72
C PRO A 95 -7.95 -2.00 -26.57
N ASN A 96 -6.73 -1.61 -26.96
CA ASN A 96 -6.22 -0.23 -27.03
C ASN A 96 -5.75 0.47 -25.72
N ARG A 97 -5.23 -0.25 -24.71
CA ARG A 97 -4.49 0.40 -23.60
C ARG A 97 -3.03 0.71 -23.95
N TYR A 98 -2.40 1.57 -23.16
CA TYR A 98 -0.99 1.94 -23.30
C TYR A 98 -0.07 0.74 -22.92
N THR A 99 0.89 0.41 -23.79
CA THR A 99 1.91 -0.63 -23.59
C THR A 99 3.27 -0.07 -23.20
N LEU A 100 3.39 1.26 -23.22
CA LEU A 100 4.61 2.01 -22.95
C LEU A 100 4.25 3.30 -22.22
N TRP A 101 4.90 3.53 -21.09
CA TRP A 101 4.70 4.69 -20.22
C TRP A 101 6.05 5.37 -20.01
N GLY A 102 6.07 6.69 -20.10
CA GLY A 102 7.29 7.49 -20.00
C GLY A 102 7.11 8.66 -19.06
N VAL A 103 8.08 8.84 -18.17
CA VAL A 103 8.22 10.03 -17.32
C VAL A 103 9.61 10.60 -17.54
N VAL A 104 9.71 11.92 -17.64
CA VAL A 104 10.97 12.65 -17.71
C VAL A 104 10.95 13.75 -16.67
N ASN A 105 11.90 13.72 -15.75
CA ASN A 105 12.12 14.82 -14.81
C ASN A 105 13.27 15.70 -15.32
N PHE A 106 13.06 17.01 -15.30
CA PHE A 106 14.00 18.05 -15.69
C PHE A 106 14.35 18.88 -14.47
N PHE A 107 15.64 19.14 -14.28
CA PHE A 107 16.12 19.96 -13.18
C PHE A 107 17.17 20.95 -13.65
N GLY A 108 17.12 22.15 -13.07
CA GLY A 108 18.11 23.19 -13.25
C GLY A 108 19.03 23.29 -12.04
N TYR A 109 20.34 23.20 -12.29
CA TYR A 109 21.37 23.38 -11.27
C TYR A 109 22.37 24.44 -11.68
N THR A 110 22.75 25.33 -10.77
CA THR A 110 23.89 26.25 -11.01
C THR A 110 25.22 25.49 -11.09
N THR A 111 25.37 24.41 -10.33
CA THR A 111 26.50 23.48 -10.38
C THR A 111 25.98 22.07 -10.64
N LEU A 112 26.51 21.40 -11.68
CA LEU A 112 26.04 20.06 -12.03
C LEU A 112 26.29 19.07 -10.88
N PRO A 113 25.29 18.26 -10.49
CA PRO A 113 25.48 17.21 -9.50
C PRO A 113 26.56 16.20 -9.93
N ALA A 114 27.30 15.68 -8.95
CA ALA A 114 28.30 14.65 -9.20
C ALA A 114 27.66 13.39 -9.82
N GLY A 115 28.28 12.83 -10.86
CA GLY A 115 27.70 11.69 -11.62
C GLY A 115 26.83 12.10 -12.81
N THR A 116 26.69 13.40 -13.08
CA THR A 116 26.07 13.90 -14.31
C THR A 116 26.92 13.53 -15.54
N THR A 117 26.29 12.96 -16.57
CA THR A 117 26.95 12.49 -17.80
C THR A 117 26.35 13.14 -19.05
N THR A 118 27.06 13.05 -20.18
CA THR A 118 26.61 13.63 -21.46
C THR A 118 25.69 12.72 -22.26
N SER A 119 25.58 11.44 -21.90
CA SER A 119 24.69 10.46 -22.53
C SER A 119 24.33 9.36 -21.52
N PRO A 120 23.16 8.70 -21.67
CA PRO A 120 22.87 7.49 -20.90
C PRO A 120 23.89 6.41 -21.27
N GLY A 121 24.64 5.91 -20.29
CA GLY A 121 25.61 4.83 -20.48
C GLY A 121 25.60 3.86 -19.30
N GLY A 122 25.73 2.56 -19.61
CA GLY A 122 25.77 1.47 -18.63
C GLY A 122 24.41 0.87 -18.29
N THR A 123 24.41 -0.37 -17.80
CA THR A 123 23.28 -0.95 -17.06
C THR A 123 23.23 -0.24 -15.71
N VAL A 124 22.26 0.63 -15.50
CA VAL A 124 22.02 1.24 -14.18
C VAL A 124 21.39 0.15 -13.31
N PRO A 125 22.04 -0.30 -12.22
CA PRO A 125 21.34 -1.10 -11.22
C PRO A 125 20.16 -0.24 -10.75
N PRO A 126 18.93 -0.77 -10.72
CA PRO A 126 17.81 -0.02 -10.16
C PRO A 126 18.23 0.46 -8.78
N PRO A 127 18.13 1.76 -8.48
CA PRO A 127 18.68 2.25 -7.23
C PRO A 127 17.98 1.58 -6.08
N THR A 128 18.78 1.35 -5.04
CA THR A 128 18.26 1.16 -3.70
C THR A 128 17.52 2.44 -3.31
N ASP A 129 16.22 2.31 -2.99
CA ASP A 129 15.42 3.40 -2.45
C ASP A 129 16.24 4.16 -1.38
N PRO A 130 16.43 5.49 -1.51
CA PRO A 130 17.00 6.25 -0.41
C PRO A 130 16.14 6.03 0.83
N VAL A 131 16.79 5.86 1.98
CA VAL A 131 16.16 5.85 3.31
C VAL A 131 15.74 7.30 3.64
N GLY A 132 14.82 7.85 2.85
CA GLY A 132 14.24 9.17 3.06
C GLY A 132 12.98 9.06 3.91
N VAL A 133 12.71 10.05 4.73
CA VAL A 133 11.52 10.15 5.58
C VAL A 133 10.24 10.01 4.75
N CYS A 134 9.29 9.20 5.22
CA CYS A 134 7.96 9.08 4.64
C CYS A 134 7.23 10.41 4.64
N GLU A 135 6.61 10.73 3.51
CA GLU A 135 5.48 11.64 3.51
C GLU A 135 4.35 10.97 4.32
N PRO A 136 3.69 11.68 5.27
CA PRO A 136 2.46 11.21 5.89
C PRO A 136 1.55 10.70 4.78
N GLY A 137 0.90 9.55 4.98
CA GLY A 137 0.04 8.95 3.97
C GLY A 137 -0.83 10.03 3.37
N SER A 138 -0.52 10.42 2.13
CA SER A 138 -1.16 11.57 1.55
C SER A 138 -2.66 11.30 1.52
N LYS A 139 -3.45 12.33 1.84
CA LYS A 139 -4.90 12.41 1.58
C LYS A 139 -5.21 12.33 0.08
N HIS A 140 -4.40 11.62 -0.70
CA HIS A 140 -4.67 11.26 -2.07
C HIS A 140 -5.75 10.21 -2.01
N GLN A 141 -6.98 10.69 -2.18
CA GLN A 141 -8.10 9.88 -2.58
C GLN A 141 -7.59 8.85 -3.61
N PRO A 142 -7.84 7.54 -3.42
CA PRO A 142 -7.87 6.65 -4.57
C PRO A 142 -8.76 7.30 -5.65
N PRO A 143 -8.58 6.97 -6.94
CA PRO A 143 -9.48 7.48 -7.98
C PRO A 143 -10.92 7.39 -7.47
N THR A 144 -11.71 8.44 -7.67
CA THR A 144 -13.11 8.54 -7.20
C THR A 144 -13.96 7.52 -7.97
N LEU A 145 -13.78 6.25 -7.64
CA LEU A 145 -14.48 5.13 -8.21
C LEU A 145 -15.82 5.00 -7.49
N ASN A 146 -16.85 4.72 -8.27
CA ASN A 146 -18.10 4.25 -7.70
C ASN A 146 -17.92 2.78 -7.31
N LEU A 147 -17.78 2.50 -6.02
CA LEU A 147 -17.60 1.15 -5.45
C LEU A 147 -18.91 0.49 -5.04
N SER A 148 -20.08 1.06 -5.38
CA SER A 148 -21.39 0.51 -4.97
C SER A 148 -21.64 -0.94 -5.43
N ALA A 149 -21.01 -1.37 -6.52
CA ALA A 149 -21.10 -2.74 -7.03
C ALA A 149 -19.96 -3.66 -6.54
N ALA A 150 -18.89 -3.10 -5.97
CA ALA A 150 -17.72 -3.86 -5.53
C ALA A 150 -18.09 -4.87 -4.44
N SER A 151 -17.29 -5.92 -4.28
CA SER A 151 -17.46 -6.91 -3.20
C SER A 151 -17.29 -6.27 -1.82
N ILE A 152 -16.34 -5.33 -1.71
CA ILE A 152 -16.04 -4.54 -0.53
C ILE A 152 -16.00 -3.09 -0.98
N SER A 153 -16.87 -2.28 -0.41
CA SER A 153 -17.19 -0.93 -0.91
C SER A 153 -16.55 0.17 -0.07
N SER A 154 -16.10 -0.15 1.15
CA SER A 154 -15.48 0.83 2.05
C SER A 154 -14.47 0.18 3.01
N ALA A 155 -13.55 1.00 3.53
CA ALA A 155 -12.63 0.60 4.60
C ALA A 155 -13.34 0.32 5.95
N ALA A 156 -14.62 0.68 6.07
CA ALA A 156 -15.42 0.41 7.26
C ALA A 156 -16.14 -0.94 7.18
N ASP A 157 -16.29 -1.54 5.99
CA ASP A 157 -17.03 -2.79 5.77
C ASP A 157 -16.41 -3.93 6.57
N LEU A 158 -17.22 -4.70 7.30
CA LEU A 158 -16.75 -5.90 8.01
C LEU A 158 -16.76 -7.08 7.06
N VAL A 159 -15.84 -8.04 7.26
CA VAL A 159 -15.82 -9.28 6.48
C VAL A 159 -15.56 -10.45 7.39
N SER A 160 -16.36 -11.49 7.23
CA SER A 160 -16.24 -12.76 7.94
C SER A 160 -15.81 -13.89 7.01
N ILE A 161 -15.21 -14.92 7.61
CA ILE A 161 -14.96 -16.20 6.96
C ILE A 161 -15.64 -17.29 7.79
N ALA A 162 -16.54 -18.04 7.16
CA ALA A 162 -17.20 -19.18 7.78
C ALA A 162 -16.32 -20.45 7.68
N GLY A 163 -16.61 -21.45 8.52
CA GLY A 163 -15.84 -22.71 8.57
C GLY A 163 -15.86 -23.52 7.27
N ASP A 164 -16.87 -23.31 6.41
CA ASP A 164 -16.97 -23.91 5.07
C ASP A 164 -16.13 -23.16 4.01
N GLY A 165 -15.46 -22.07 4.39
CA GLY A 165 -14.70 -21.22 3.49
C GLY A 165 -15.54 -20.19 2.71
N SER A 166 -16.80 -19.97 3.09
CA SER A 166 -17.59 -18.85 2.58
C SER A 166 -17.07 -17.53 3.17
N VAL A 167 -16.88 -16.51 2.32
CA VAL A 167 -16.48 -15.15 2.73
C VAL A 167 -17.69 -14.23 2.58
N VAL A 168 -18.04 -13.49 3.63
CA VAL A 168 -19.23 -12.63 3.67
C VAL A 168 -18.83 -11.21 4.06
N ALA A 169 -19.21 -10.23 3.25
CA ALA A 169 -19.01 -8.81 3.52
C ALA A 169 -20.29 -8.18 4.08
N TYR A 170 -20.15 -7.31 5.07
CA TYR A 170 -21.23 -6.57 5.72
C TYR A 170 -20.96 -5.08 5.48
N PRO A 171 -21.72 -4.44 4.57
CA PRO A 171 -21.46 -3.08 4.15
C PRO A 171 -21.73 -2.10 5.30
N SER A 172 -20.82 -1.15 5.50
CA SER A 172 -21.01 -0.07 6.47
C SER A 172 -22.06 0.91 5.97
N TRP A 173 -22.97 1.29 6.86
CA TRP A 173 -23.92 2.40 6.66
C TRP A 173 -23.49 3.67 7.41
N GLY A 174 -22.31 3.65 8.02
CA GLY A 174 -21.80 4.72 8.88
C GLY A 174 -22.47 4.77 10.26
N GLY A 175 -21.81 5.46 11.19
CA GLY A 175 -22.25 5.56 12.59
C GLY A 175 -22.27 4.22 13.31
N GLY A 176 -21.33 3.32 12.97
CA GLY A 176 -21.22 1.98 13.57
C GLY A 176 -22.32 0.99 13.16
N ARG A 177 -23.09 1.27 12.10
CA ARG A 177 -24.18 0.40 11.63
C ARG A 177 -23.80 -0.32 10.35
N TYR A 178 -24.31 -1.55 10.21
CA TYR A 178 -23.96 -2.45 9.13
C TYR A 178 -25.21 -3.05 8.49
N GLY A 179 -25.15 -3.21 7.17
CA GLY A 179 -26.18 -3.92 6.41
C GLY A 179 -26.09 -5.44 6.52
N GLY A 180 -27.06 -6.11 5.92
CA GLY A 180 -27.05 -7.58 5.82
C GLY A 180 -25.84 -8.10 5.07
N GLY A 181 -25.33 -9.26 5.51
CA GLY A 181 -24.16 -9.88 4.90
C GLY A 181 -24.39 -10.34 3.47
N LYS A 182 -23.46 -10.03 2.57
CA LYS A 182 -23.39 -10.48 1.18
C LYS A 182 -22.25 -11.47 1.03
N ARG A 183 -22.52 -12.69 0.53
CA ARG A 183 -21.45 -13.64 0.21
C ARG A 183 -20.65 -13.11 -0.99
N ILE A 184 -19.35 -12.94 -0.81
CA ILE A 184 -18.40 -12.38 -1.80
C ILE A 184 -17.34 -13.38 -2.25
N GLY A 185 -17.23 -14.53 -1.58
CA GLY A 185 -16.29 -15.59 -1.94
C GLY A 185 -16.70 -16.95 -1.40
N VAL A 186 -16.15 -18.00 -2.02
CA VAL A 186 -16.32 -19.41 -1.61
C VAL A 186 -14.98 -20.12 -1.73
N GLY A 187 -14.81 -21.24 -1.03
CA GLY A 187 -13.60 -22.07 -1.13
C GLY A 187 -12.39 -21.55 -0.36
N PHE A 188 -12.55 -20.52 0.48
CA PHE A 188 -11.50 -19.98 1.36
C PHE A 188 -11.29 -20.87 2.59
N THR A 189 -10.96 -22.15 2.35
CA THR A 189 -10.64 -23.13 3.38
C THR A 189 -9.13 -23.20 3.61
N GLY A 190 -8.71 -23.68 4.80
CA GLY A 190 -7.29 -23.81 5.16
C GLY A 190 -6.58 -22.47 5.42
N LEU A 191 -7.34 -21.40 5.65
CA LEU A 191 -6.77 -20.10 5.98
C LEU A 191 -6.20 -20.07 7.39
N LYS A 192 -5.02 -19.48 7.53
CA LYS A 192 -4.58 -18.90 8.79
C LYS A 192 -5.38 -17.62 9.03
N ASP A 193 -5.24 -16.66 8.11
CA ASP A 193 -5.89 -15.35 8.13
C ASP A 193 -6.27 -14.88 6.71
N LEU A 194 -7.14 -13.86 6.65
CA LEU A 194 -7.54 -13.15 5.45
C LEU A 194 -7.42 -11.65 5.71
N PHE A 195 -6.77 -10.90 4.83
CA PHE A 195 -6.57 -9.46 4.98
C PHE A 195 -7.30 -8.67 3.90
N ILE A 196 -7.73 -7.45 4.23
CA ILE A 196 -8.43 -6.56 3.32
C ILE A 196 -7.65 -5.28 3.13
N VAL A 197 -7.20 -5.05 1.90
CA VAL A 197 -6.45 -3.85 1.55
C VAL A 197 -6.52 -3.62 0.05
N ASP A 198 -6.47 -2.36 -0.39
CA ASP A 198 -6.24 -2.01 -1.80
C ASP A 198 -4.74 -2.21 -2.11
N TRP A 199 -4.37 -3.46 -2.43
CA TRP A 199 -3.00 -3.95 -2.53
C TRP A 199 -2.25 -3.38 -3.73
N ASP A 200 -2.95 -3.16 -4.85
CA ASP A 200 -2.39 -2.59 -6.07
C ASP A 200 -2.66 -1.07 -6.24
N ARG A 201 -3.43 -0.48 -5.31
CA ARG A 201 -3.79 0.95 -5.27
C ARG A 201 -4.63 1.38 -6.49
N ASP A 202 -5.46 0.48 -7.01
CA ASP A 202 -6.41 0.78 -8.08
C ASP A 202 -7.71 1.46 -7.58
N GLY A 203 -7.91 1.50 -6.26
CA GLY A 203 -9.07 2.09 -5.60
C GLY A 203 -10.18 1.10 -5.25
N VAL A 204 -10.00 -0.19 -5.54
CA VAL A 204 -10.87 -1.29 -5.14
C VAL A 204 -10.16 -2.11 -4.05
N PHE A 205 -10.91 -2.64 -3.08
CA PHE A 205 -10.32 -3.49 -2.05
C PHE A 205 -10.07 -4.91 -2.57
N ASP A 206 -8.88 -5.41 -2.25
CA ASP A 206 -8.44 -6.77 -2.55
C ASP A 206 -8.52 -7.66 -1.29
N LEU A 207 -8.44 -8.97 -1.51
CA LEU A 207 -8.22 -9.93 -0.43
C LEU A 207 -6.80 -10.50 -0.49
N ILE A 208 -6.14 -10.62 0.66
CA ILE A 208 -4.90 -11.39 0.78
C ILE A 208 -5.14 -12.59 1.67
N SER A 209 -5.06 -13.80 1.12
CA SER A 209 -5.23 -15.04 1.88
C SER A 209 -3.89 -15.56 2.37
N GLN A 210 -3.70 -15.65 3.69
CA GLN A 210 -2.58 -16.34 4.30
C GLN A 210 -3.01 -17.76 4.65
N ARG A 211 -2.39 -18.76 4.00
CA ARG A 211 -2.81 -20.15 4.12
C ARG A 211 -1.92 -20.93 5.09
N LEU A 212 -2.51 -21.93 5.74
CA LEU A 212 -1.79 -22.83 6.67
C LEU A 212 -0.77 -23.73 5.93
N ASP A 213 -0.98 -23.96 4.64
CA ASP A 213 -0.04 -24.67 3.76
C ASP A 213 1.20 -23.84 3.37
N GLY A 214 1.24 -22.57 3.78
CA GLY A 214 2.37 -21.68 3.56
C GLY A 214 2.18 -20.68 2.42
N ALA A 215 1.16 -20.83 1.58
CA ALA A 215 0.93 -19.93 0.47
C ALA A 215 0.37 -18.56 0.94
N LEU A 216 0.81 -17.49 0.29
CA LEU A 216 0.21 -16.16 0.37
C LEU A 216 -0.29 -15.75 -1.01
N LEU A 217 -1.59 -15.49 -1.13
CA LEU A 217 -2.26 -15.19 -2.40
C LEU A 217 -3.00 -13.86 -2.30
N VAL A 218 -2.98 -13.08 -3.38
CA VAL A 218 -3.81 -11.87 -3.56
C VAL A 218 -4.92 -12.17 -4.53
N TYR A 219 -6.14 -11.77 -4.20
CA TYR A 219 -7.32 -11.79 -5.06
C TYR A 219 -7.70 -10.34 -5.37
N PRO A 220 -7.30 -9.81 -6.53
CA PRO A 220 -7.59 -8.43 -6.89
C PRO A 220 -9.09 -8.18 -7.00
N GLY A 221 -9.58 -7.10 -6.43
CA GLY A 221 -10.97 -6.69 -6.50
C GLY A 221 -11.40 -6.31 -7.91
N LEU A 222 -12.71 -6.36 -8.14
CA LEU A 222 -13.34 -5.80 -9.33
C LEU A 222 -14.37 -4.77 -8.91
N GLN A 223 -14.34 -3.60 -9.54
CA GLN A 223 -15.32 -2.53 -9.30
C GLN A 223 -16.76 -3.00 -9.53
N ALA A 224 -16.97 -3.93 -10.47
CA ALA A 224 -18.27 -4.53 -10.78
C ALA A 224 -18.70 -5.65 -9.79
N GLY A 225 -17.87 -5.96 -8.79
CA GLY A 225 -18.06 -7.06 -7.85
C GLY A 225 -17.31 -8.33 -8.26
N GLY A 226 -17.02 -9.17 -7.27
CA GLY A 226 -16.14 -10.33 -7.40
C GLY A 226 -14.66 -9.97 -7.29
N PHE A 227 -13.82 -10.94 -7.63
CA PHE A 227 -12.36 -10.84 -7.60
C PHE A 227 -11.78 -11.48 -8.87
N LYS A 228 -10.62 -11.01 -9.33
CA LYS A 228 -9.82 -11.64 -10.39
C LYS A 228 -9.22 -12.96 -9.86
N ASP A 229 -8.65 -13.73 -10.79
CA ASP A 229 -7.90 -14.94 -10.43
C ASP A 229 -6.76 -14.61 -9.44
N PRO A 230 -6.51 -15.50 -8.47
CA PRO A 230 -5.51 -15.24 -7.44
C PRO A 230 -4.09 -15.24 -8.00
N VAL A 231 -3.29 -14.33 -7.47
CA VAL A 231 -1.86 -14.21 -7.77
C VAL A 231 -1.06 -14.62 -6.53
N ALA A 232 -0.08 -15.50 -6.71
CA ALA A 232 0.79 -15.93 -5.61
C ALA A 232 1.86 -14.87 -5.31
N LEU A 233 1.96 -14.48 -4.04
CA LEU A 233 3.04 -13.62 -3.52
C LEU A 233 4.23 -14.43 -3.03
N GLY A 234 4.02 -15.70 -2.66
CA GLY A 234 5.09 -16.61 -2.26
C GLY A 234 4.62 -17.75 -1.36
N GLN A 235 5.62 -18.45 -0.79
CA GLN A 235 5.46 -19.61 0.10
C GLN A 235 6.18 -19.38 1.43
N GLY A 236 5.87 -20.20 2.44
CA GLY A 236 6.49 -20.14 3.77
C GLY A 236 5.82 -19.16 4.75
N TRP A 237 4.66 -18.61 4.41
CA TRP A 237 3.98 -17.58 5.20
C TRP A 237 3.18 -18.14 6.38
N GLY A 238 2.82 -19.43 6.38
CA GLY A 238 1.92 -20.04 7.37
C GLY A 238 2.44 -20.00 8.81
N THR A 239 3.76 -19.95 9.01
CA THR A 239 4.39 -19.88 10.34
C THR A 239 4.48 -18.45 10.88
N LEU A 240 4.36 -17.43 10.03
CA LEU A 240 4.56 -16.03 10.39
C LEU A 240 3.26 -15.38 10.90
N ASN A 241 3.36 -14.51 11.89
CA ASN A 241 2.27 -13.58 12.21
C ASN A 241 2.46 -12.33 11.37
N ILE A 242 1.46 -11.90 10.61
CA ILE A 242 1.60 -10.78 9.68
C ILE A 242 0.56 -9.72 9.92
N ALA A 243 0.91 -8.48 9.63
CA ALA A 243 0.00 -7.36 9.48
C ALA A 243 0.22 -6.71 8.11
N VAL A 244 -0.87 -6.35 7.45
CA VAL A 244 -0.87 -5.74 6.12
C VAL A 244 -1.37 -4.32 6.22
N GLY A 245 -0.65 -3.37 5.61
CA GLY A 245 -1.05 -1.97 5.63
C GLY A 245 0.05 -1.05 5.15
N THR A 246 -0.13 0.26 5.31
CA THR A 246 0.79 1.28 4.81
C THR A 246 1.87 1.66 5.83
N TRP A 247 2.72 0.70 6.23
CA TRP A 247 3.78 0.82 7.27
C TRP A 247 4.84 1.92 7.01
N CYS A 248 5.34 1.96 5.77
CA CYS A 248 6.18 2.97 5.13
C CYS A 248 7.70 2.96 5.40
N ALA A 249 8.49 3.19 4.34
CA ALA A 249 9.75 3.96 4.32
C ALA A 249 9.91 4.80 3.03
N ASN A 250 8.79 5.01 2.29
CA ASN A 250 8.57 5.73 1.02
C ASN A 250 7.79 4.96 -0.06
N ASN A 251 6.83 4.09 0.29
CA ASN A 251 6.15 3.29 -0.72
C ASN A 251 4.67 3.64 -0.94
N ARG A 252 4.32 3.61 -2.23
CA ARG A 252 3.00 3.83 -2.82
C ARG A 252 2.02 2.72 -2.49
N LEU A 253 2.44 1.47 -2.37
CA LEU A 253 1.55 0.32 -2.19
C LEU A 253 1.55 -0.16 -0.72
N PRO A 254 0.49 -0.82 -0.21
CA PRO A 254 0.51 -1.48 1.10
C PRO A 254 1.66 -2.48 1.19
N GLN A 255 2.17 -2.70 2.39
CA GLN A 255 3.28 -3.59 2.69
C GLN A 255 2.87 -4.62 3.74
N ILE A 256 3.75 -5.58 3.98
CA ILE A 256 3.56 -6.60 5.00
C ILE A 256 4.66 -6.44 6.05
N VAL A 257 4.27 -6.30 7.31
CA VAL A 257 5.17 -6.55 8.44
C VAL A 257 4.88 -7.96 8.93
N ALA A 258 5.93 -8.79 8.98
CA ALA A 258 5.84 -10.15 9.48
C ALA A 258 6.68 -10.31 10.73
N MET A 259 6.25 -11.21 11.61
CA MET A 259 6.97 -11.64 12.79
C MET A 259 7.14 -13.15 12.77
N ASP A 260 8.37 -13.60 13.00
CA ASP A 260 8.66 -15.02 13.20
C ASP A 260 8.37 -15.48 14.63
N SER A 261 8.49 -16.78 14.89
CA SER A 261 8.27 -17.36 16.23
C SER A 261 9.30 -16.91 17.28
N GLY A 262 10.42 -16.35 16.86
CA GLY A 262 11.44 -15.77 17.74
C GLY A 262 11.15 -14.31 18.13
N GLY A 263 10.11 -13.68 17.54
CA GLY A 263 9.80 -12.27 17.76
C GLY A 263 10.68 -11.32 16.93
N ASN A 264 11.30 -11.80 15.85
CA ASN A 264 11.98 -10.94 14.88
C ASN A 264 10.97 -10.34 13.91
N LEU A 265 11.08 -9.04 13.65
CA LEU A 265 10.21 -8.31 12.74
C LEU A 265 10.91 -8.08 11.39
N TYR A 266 10.17 -8.35 10.32
CA TYR A 266 10.61 -8.20 8.95
C TYR A 266 9.63 -7.35 8.15
N LEU A 267 10.14 -6.41 7.36
CA LEU A 267 9.37 -5.64 6.40
C LEU A 267 9.52 -6.26 5.01
N TYR A 268 8.38 -6.57 4.40
CA TYR A 268 8.25 -7.03 3.03
C TYR A 268 7.62 -5.92 2.20
N LYS A 269 8.44 -5.29 1.35
CA LYS A 269 8.00 -4.18 0.50
C LYS A 269 7.27 -4.69 -0.73
N ASN A 270 6.04 -4.23 -0.93
CA ASN A 270 5.28 -4.45 -2.16
C ASN A 270 5.88 -3.62 -3.31
N ALA A 271 6.19 -4.26 -4.41
CA ALA A 271 6.73 -3.64 -5.63
C ALA A 271 5.84 -3.88 -6.86
N GLY A 272 4.59 -4.30 -6.65
CA GLY A 272 3.60 -4.57 -7.69
C GLY A 272 2.67 -5.72 -7.30
N LEU A 273 1.60 -5.92 -8.06
CA LEU A 273 0.53 -6.89 -7.75
C LEU A 273 1.06 -8.27 -7.31
N ALA A 274 2.05 -8.81 -8.04
CA ALA A 274 2.62 -10.13 -7.83
C ALA A 274 4.00 -10.14 -7.16
N TYR A 275 4.57 -8.97 -6.82
CA TYR A 275 5.99 -8.87 -6.50
C TYR A 275 6.25 -8.19 -5.15
N ILE A 276 6.80 -8.98 -4.23
CA ILE A 276 7.31 -8.52 -2.95
C ILE A 276 8.83 -8.61 -2.97
N ARG A 277 9.50 -7.53 -2.55
CA ARG A 277 10.97 -7.51 -2.45
C ARG A 277 11.47 -8.41 -1.31
N ALA A 278 12.76 -8.74 -1.35
CA ALA A 278 13.43 -9.41 -0.25
C ALA A 278 13.18 -8.69 1.09
N GLN A 279 13.01 -9.49 2.14
CA GLN A 279 12.70 -8.99 3.48
C GLN A 279 13.83 -8.13 4.05
N ALA A 280 13.48 -7.06 4.76
CA ALA A 280 14.41 -6.29 5.57
C ALA A 280 14.11 -6.53 7.05
N ALA A 281 15.13 -6.81 7.87
CA ALA A 281 14.95 -6.87 9.31
C ALA A 281 14.68 -5.45 9.85
N ILE A 282 13.62 -5.28 10.63
CA ILE A 282 13.18 -3.97 11.14
C ILE A 282 13.06 -3.90 12.66
N GLY A 283 13.25 -5.02 13.35
CA GLY A 283 13.22 -5.08 14.81
C GLY A 283 13.40 -6.49 15.32
N THR A 284 13.70 -6.60 16.61
CA THR A 284 13.77 -7.86 17.35
C THR A 284 13.14 -7.65 18.73
N GLY A 285 12.74 -8.73 19.40
CA GLY A 285 12.76 -8.73 20.86
C GLY A 285 11.52 -9.19 21.61
N PHE A 286 10.38 -9.51 20.99
CA PHE A 286 9.21 -9.99 21.77
C PHE A 286 8.31 -10.95 20.99
N PRO A 287 8.12 -12.20 21.45
CA PRO A 287 7.18 -13.12 20.84
C PRO A 287 5.74 -12.67 21.16
N ALA A 288 5.06 -12.12 20.16
CA ALA A 288 3.62 -11.88 20.21
C ALA A 288 2.88 -12.95 19.40
N ILE A 289 1.61 -13.18 19.74
CA ILE A 289 0.76 -14.15 19.06
C ILE A 289 -0.04 -13.52 17.91
N ARG A 290 -0.07 -12.18 17.82
CA ARG A 290 -0.77 -11.43 16.77
C ARG A 290 -0.11 -10.08 16.52
N LEU A 291 -0.14 -9.65 15.26
CA LEU A 291 0.16 -8.29 14.83
C LEU A 291 -1.10 -7.63 14.27
N SER A 292 -1.28 -6.34 14.50
CA SER A 292 -2.27 -5.52 13.81
C SER A 292 -1.65 -4.17 13.46
N MET A 293 -2.02 -3.60 12.33
CA MET A 293 -1.48 -2.33 11.84
C MET A 293 -2.59 -1.28 11.80
N VAL A 294 -2.40 -0.16 12.49
CA VAL A 294 -3.39 0.93 12.57
C VAL A 294 -2.66 2.24 12.88
N ASP A 295 -3.17 3.37 12.42
CA ASP A 295 -2.72 4.69 12.90
C ASP A 295 -3.30 4.92 14.29
N TYR A 296 -2.56 4.51 15.33
CA TYR A 296 -3.05 4.44 16.70
C TYR A 296 -3.08 5.82 17.34
N ASN A 297 -2.05 6.64 17.08
CA ASN A 297 -1.91 7.96 17.66
C ASN A 297 -2.45 9.10 16.77
N ALA A 298 -3.09 8.76 15.65
CA ALA A 298 -3.69 9.70 14.69
C ALA A 298 -2.69 10.72 14.12
N ASP A 299 -1.43 10.31 13.93
CA ASP A 299 -0.37 11.16 13.38
C ASP A 299 -0.17 10.98 11.87
N GLY A 300 -0.97 10.11 11.24
CA GLY A 300 -0.93 9.83 9.81
C GLY A 300 0.05 8.73 9.43
N PHE A 301 0.82 8.18 10.37
CA PHE A 301 1.66 7.00 10.17
C PHE A 301 0.97 5.75 10.71
N GLN A 302 1.27 4.60 10.12
CA GLN A 302 0.79 3.34 10.67
C GLN A 302 1.66 2.90 11.84
N ASP A 303 1.02 2.46 12.91
CA ASP A 303 1.62 1.84 14.07
C ASP A 303 1.35 0.33 14.08
N LEU A 304 2.12 -0.42 14.86
CA LEU A 304 1.86 -1.82 15.13
C LEU A 304 1.35 -1.99 16.55
N LEU A 305 0.26 -2.74 16.66
CA LEU A 305 -0.20 -3.32 17.90
C LEU A 305 0.21 -4.78 17.92
N THR A 306 0.82 -5.19 19.03
CA THR A 306 1.22 -6.59 19.26
C THR A 306 0.42 -7.15 20.42
N THR A 307 -0.24 -8.29 20.22
CA THR A 307 -0.91 -9.03 21.29
C THR A 307 0.04 -10.10 21.80
N GLU A 308 0.46 -9.97 23.05
CA GLU A 308 1.29 -10.96 23.74
C GLU A 308 0.44 -12.14 24.23
N ALA A 309 1.08 -13.29 24.47
CA ALA A 309 0.39 -14.51 24.91
C ALA A 309 -0.32 -14.36 26.27
N ASN A 310 0.08 -13.39 27.09
CA ASN A 310 -0.55 -13.05 28.37
C ASN A 310 -1.71 -12.04 28.24
N GLY A 311 -2.11 -11.66 27.02
CA GLY A 311 -3.17 -10.69 26.77
C GLY A 311 -2.73 -9.22 26.77
N THR A 312 -1.45 -8.93 27.02
CA THR A 312 -0.92 -7.55 26.93
C THR A 312 -1.00 -7.06 25.50
N LEU A 313 -1.57 -5.86 25.30
CA LEU A 313 -1.51 -5.14 24.04
C LEU A 313 -0.43 -4.05 24.13
N ARG A 314 0.60 -4.17 23.29
CA ARG A 314 1.75 -3.26 23.29
C ARG A 314 1.83 -2.50 21.97
N LEU A 315 2.12 -1.20 22.06
CA LEU A 315 2.22 -0.28 20.93
C LEU A 315 3.67 -0.12 20.46
N TYR A 316 3.85 -0.25 19.14
CA TYR A 316 5.08 0.04 18.41
C TYR A 316 4.77 1.15 17.41
N ARG A 317 5.06 2.40 17.80
CA ARG A 317 4.74 3.52 16.93
C ARG A 317 5.55 3.51 15.65
N GLY A 318 4.91 3.87 14.56
CA GLY A 318 5.52 4.20 13.29
C GLY A 318 6.47 5.38 13.47
N SER A 319 7.55 5.38 12.70
CA SER A 319 8.49 6.51 12.65
C SER A 319 8.36 7.33 11.37
N GLY A 320 7.48 6.94 10.46
CA GLY A 320 7.55 7.37 9.07
C GLY A 320 8.83 6.88 8.38
N LEU A 321 9.43 5.78 8.84
CA LEU A 321 10.54 5.07 8.22
C LEU A 321 10.27 3.57 8.33
N GLY A 322 11.11 2.75 7.68
CA GLY A 322 10.90 1.29 7.62
C GLY A 322 10.93 0.59 8.97
N THR A 323 11.53 1.22 9.98
CA THR A 323 11.63 0.69 11.34
C THR A 323 10.66 1.40 12.27
N PRO A 324 10.11 0.73 13.30
CA PRO A 324 9.36 1.42 14.35
C PRO A 324 10.19 2.52 15.00
N LYS A 325 9.53 3.54 15.56
CA LYS A 325 10.17 4.61 16.31
C LYS A 325 11.00 4.04 17.45
N GLN A 326 12.20 4.58 17.69
CA GLN A 326 13.06 4.12 18.79
C GLN A 326 12.63 4.78 20.10
N GLU A 327 11.84 4.08 20.90
CA GLU A 327 11.26 4.55 22.14
C GLU A 327 10.84 3.40 23.05
N SER A 328 10.49 3.72 24.30
CA SER A 328 9.82 2.77 25.20
C SER A 328 8.49 2.33 24.60
N ARG A 329 8.23 1.02 24.59
CA ARG A 329 7.00 0.44 24.04
C ARG A 329 5.86 0.48 25.07
N PRO A 330 4.85 1.35 24.94
CA PRO A 330 3.80 1.46 25.93
C PRO A 330 2.88 0.24 25.90
N VAL A 331 2.42 -0.19 27.07
CA VAL A 331 1.27 -1.08 27.20
C VAL A 331 0.01 -0.23 27.08
N VAL A 332 -0.85 -0.58 26.13
CA VAL A 332 -2.06 0.18 25.79
C VAL A 332 -3.35 -0.58 26.08
N GLY A 333 -3.25 -1.86 26.46
CA GLY A 333 -4.40 -2.66 26.87
C GLY A 333 -4.00 -3.98 27.51
N ALA A 334 -4.98 -4.66 28.10
CA ALA A 334 -4.88 -5.97 28.73
C ALA A 334 -6.02 -6.88 28.25
N GLU A 335 -5.87 -8.19 28.43
CA GLU A 335 -6.87 -9.22 28.09
C GLU A 335 -7.21 -9.35 26.58
N TRP A 336 -6.30 -8.92 25.69
CA TRP A 336 -6.52 -8.95 24.23
C TRP A 336 -6.47 -10.34 23.59
N THR A 337 -6.22 -11.39 24.37
CA THR A 337 -6.35 -12.81 23.95
C THR A 337 -7.80 -13.26 23.82
N ASP A 338 -8.75 -12.48 24.32
CA ASP A 338 -10.18 -12.75 24.21
C ASP A 338 -10.72 -12.45 22.80
N TYR A 339 -10.00 -11.62 22.05
CA TYR A 339 -10.25 -11.36 20.64
C TYR A 339 -9.53 -12.37 19.76
N ILE A 340 -10.27 -12.97 18.83
CA ILE A 340 -9.80 -13.98 17.88
C ILE A 340 -9.41 -13.37 16.53
N GLY A 341 -9.82 -12.12 16.25
CA GLY A 341 -9.36 -11.34 15.11
C GLY A 341 -9.42 -9.86 15.42
N LEU A 342 -8.49 -9.09 14.84
CA LEU A 342 -8.39 -7.65 14.99
C LEU A 342 -8.23 -7.01 13.62
N ARG A 343 -8.92 -5.91 13.36
CA ARG A 343 -8.87 -5.19 12.09
C ARG A 343 -8.87 -3.70 12.30
N ALA A 344 -7.99 -2.98 11.60
CA ALA A 344 -8.10 -1.54 11.50
C ALA A 344 -9.28 -1.19 10.58
N LEU A 345 -10.14 -0.28 11.02
CA LEU A 345 -11.23 0.26 10.22
C LEU A 345 -11.09 1.77 10.09
N ARG A 346 -11.57 2.29 8.95
CA ARG A 346 -11.70 3.73 8.74
C ARG A 346 -13.11 4.08 8.30
N GLY A 347 -13.65 5.19 8.81
CA GLY A 347 -14.98 5.68 8.43
C GLY A 347 -16.14 5.10 9.25
N VAL A 348 -15.88 4.46 10.39
CA VAL A 348 -16.91 3.78 11.20
C VAL A 348 -17.82 4.79 11.92
N THR A 349 -17.24 5.75 12.64
CA THR A 349 -17.96 6.72 13.49
C THR A 349 -18.17 8.07 12.79
N GLY A 350 -17.48 8.32 11.68
CA GLY A 350 -17.61 9.50 10.84
C GLY A 350 -16.58 9.51 9.71
N PRO A 351 -16.66 10.46 8.77
CA PRO A 351 -15.61 10.66 7.76
C PRO A 351 -14.24 10.77 8.43
N ASP A 352 -13.22 10.12 7.85
CA ASP A 352 -11.84 10.09 8.35
C ASP A 352 -11.59 9.44 9.73
N SER A 353 -12.64 8.98 10.42
CA SER A 353 -12.48 8.24 11.69
C SER A 353 -11.58 7.03 11.50
N THR A 354 -10.71 6.76 12.47
CA THR A 354 -9.85 5.58 12.49
C THR A 354 -10.04 4.85 13.82
N GLY A 355 -10.00 3.52 13.78
CA GLY A 355 -10.11 2.70 14.96
C GLY A 355 -9.75 1.25 14.70
N ILE A 356 -9.83 0.44 15.75
CA ILE A 356 -9.64 -1.01 15.68
C ILE A 356 -10.95 -1.70 16.03
N ALA A 357 -11.32 -2.72 15.26
CA ALA A 357 -12.40 -3.63 15.59
C ALA A 357 -11.84 -4.99 16.02
N GLY A 358 -12.49 -5.62 16.99
CA GLY A 358 -12.12 -6.93 17.51
C GLY A 358 -13.32 -7.86 17.52
N LEU A 359 -13.16 -9.07 16.97
CA LEU A 359 -14.11 -10.16 17.14
C LEU A 359 -13.73 -10.96 18.37
N ASP A 360 -14.59 -10.99 19.38
CA ASP A 360 -14.40 -11.80 20.57
C ASP A 360 -14.80 -13.28 20.32
N ARG A 361 -14.49 -14.16 21.28
CA ARG A 361 -14.85 -15.59 21.21
C ARG A 361 -16.35 -15.87 21.30
N ASN A 362 -17.15 -14.92 21.76
CA ASN A 362 -18.60 -15.04 21.90
C ASN A 362 -19.33 -14.61 20.61
N GLY A 363 -18.61 -14.11 19.61
CA GLY A 363 -19.20 -13.64 18.36
C GLY A 363 -19.70 -12.21 18.42
N VAL A 364 -19.15 -11.39 19.32
CA VAL A 364 -19.39 -9.95 19.39
C VAL A 364 -18.23 -9.23 18.69
N VAL A 365 -18.57 -8.28 17.82
CA VAL A 365 -17.60 -7.37 17.21
C VAL A 365 -17.68 -6.03 17.95
N GLU A 366 -16.58 -5.66 18.59
CA GLU A 366 -16.42 -4.39 19.28
C GLU A 366 -15.50 -3.46 18.50
N TYR A 367 -15.67 -2.15 18.66
CA TYR A 367 -14.87 -1.12 18.01
C TYR A 367 -14.37 -0.08 19.01
N TRP A 368 -13.06 0.18 18.98
CA TRP A 368 -12.40 1.25 19.72
C TRP A 368 -12.02 2.35 18.75
N ASP A 369 -12.54 3.56 18.98
CA ASP A 369 -12.16 4.74 18.23
C ASP A 369 -10.75 5.19 18.65
N LEU A 370 -9.96 5.71 17.70
CA LEU A 370 -8.59 6.14 17.91
C LEU A 370 -8.36 7.61 17.51
N ASN A 371 -9.42 8.39 17.26
CA ASN A 371 -9.30 9.79 16.83
C ASN A 371 -8.64 10.69 17.89
N THR A 372 -8.55 10.23 19.15
CA THR A 372 -7.88 10.94 20.26
C THR A 372 -6.47 10.42 20.54
N GLY A 373 -5.96 9.51 19.71
CA GLY A 373 -4.62 8.93 19.84
C GLY A 373 -4.48 7.88 20.95
N ARG A 374 -5.60 7.26 21.36
CA ARG A 374 -5.70 6.21 22.38
C ARG A 374 -7.01 5.44 22.22
N LEU A 375 -7.04 4.20 22.70
CA LEU A 375 -8.25 3.40 22.75
C LEU A 375 -9.32 4.09 23.61
N THR A 376 -10.52 4.28 23.05
CA THR A 376 -11.70 4.74 23.80
C THR A 376 -12.37 3.58 24.54
N THR A 377 -13.47 3.86 25.26
CA THR A 377 -14.42 2.80 25.60
C THR A 377 -14.95 2.17 24.30
N PRO A 378 -14.97 0.83 24.17
CA PRO A 378 -15.48 0.19 22.97
C PRO A 378 -16.99 0.37 22.83
N VAL A 379 -17.45 0.28 21.58
CA VAL A 379 -18.87 0.12 21.25
C VAL A 379 -19.09 -1.18 20.48
N THR A 380 -20.20 -1.84 20.73
CA THR A 380 -20.59 -3.02 19.96
C THR A 380 -21.07 -2.60 18.57
N ILE A 381 -20.47 -3.18 17.54
CA ILE A 381 -20.80 -2.94 16.13
C ILE A 381 -21.27 -4.20 15.38
N GLY A 382 -21.21 -5.37 16.02
CA GLY A 382 -21.73 -6.61 15.47
C GLY A 382 -22.01 -7.65 16.56
N ILE A 383 -23.02 -8.49 16.34
CA ILE A 383 -23.38 -9.62 17.20
C ILE A 383 -23.71 -10.85 16.34
N GLY A 384 -23.59 -12.05 16.91
CA GLY A 384 -23.93 -13.30 16.21
C GLY A 384 -22.85 -13.82 15.27
N TRP A 385 -21.58 -13.43 15.49
CA TRP A 385 -20.43 -13.86 14.69
C TRP A 385 -19.76 -15.13 15.23
N GLY A 386 -20.45 -15.88 16.09
CA GLY A 386 -19.94 -17.10 16.70
C GLY A 386 -19.53 -18.13 15.65
N GLY A 387 -18.33 -18.69 15.78
CA GLY A 387 -17.78 -19.68 14.84
C GLY A 387 -17.26 -19.11 13.52
N LEU A 388 -17.30 -17.79 13.33
CA LEU A 388 -16.69 -17.11 12.19
C LEU A 388 -15.27 -16.66 12.52
N LYS A 389 -14.42 -16.54 11.50
CA LYS A 389 -13.20 -15.75 11.57
C LYS A 389 -13.47 -14.33 11.10
N PHE A 390 -12.69 -13.38 11.61
CA PHE A 390 -12.74 -11.98 11.21
C PHE A 390 -11.59 -11.68 10.25
N ALA A 391 -11.90 -11.17 9.06
CA ALA A 391 -10.85 -10.69 8.16
C ALA A 391 -10.18 -9.45 8.76
N GLN A 392 -8.85 -9.38 8.65
CA GLN A 392 -7.99 -8.38 9.29
C GLN A 392 -7.68 -7.18 8.40
#